data_AF-A0A6A4GN51-F1
#
_entry.id   AF-A0A6A4GN51-F1
#
_cell.length_a   1.000
_cell.length_b   1.000
_cell.length_c   1.000
_cell.angle_alpha   90.00
_cell.angle_beta   90.00
_cell.angle_gamma   90.00
#
_symmetry.space_group_name_H-M   'P 1'
#
loop_
_entity.id
_entity.type
_entity.pdbx_description
1 polymer ?
#
loop_
_entity_poly.entity_id
_entity_poly.type
_entity_poly.pdbx_seq_one_letter_code
_entity_poly.pdbx_strand_id
1 'polypeptide(L)'
;EAAEHLDTAPDRPYSTQKHFHCIGKVKLPFCPCCKCDVPETVFHYLMECPAHCALRSRMRWKMAAKNWNVSSLLTAPGTLKYLF
;
A
#
# COMPACT_ATOMS: atom_id res chain seq x y z
N GLU A 1 26.35 15.00 -27.17
CA GLU A 1 26.61 14.68 -25.75
C GLU A 1 25.35 14.89 -24.94
N ALA A 2 25.14 13.99 -23.98
CA ALA A 2 23.91 13.79 -23.25
C ALA A 2 23.72 14.84 -22.13
N ALA A 3 22.47 15.29 -21.94
CA ALA A 3 21.98 15.74 -20.64
C ALA A 3 20.45 15.60 -20.60
N GLU A 4 20.02 14.42 -20.17
CA GLU A 4 18.96 14.21 -19.19
C GLU A 4 17.56 14.78 -19.50
N HIS A 5 16.74 13.91 -20.10
CA HIS A 5 15.29 13.99 -20.01
C HIS A 5 14.88 13.87 -18.54
N LEU A 6 14.55 15.01 -17.91
CA LEU A 6 13.75 15.06 -16.70
C LEU A 6 12.33 14.60 -17.05
N ASP A 7 12.12 13.29 -16.96
CA ASP A 7 10.83 12.64 -17.07
C ASP A 7 9.90 13.20 -15.99
N THR A 8 9.07 14.16 -16.40
CA THR A 8 8.10 14.82 -15.54
C THR A 8 6.90 13.88 -15.41
N ALA A 9 7.02 12.88 -14.52
CA ALA A 9 5.93 11.96 -14.26
C ALA A 9 4.84 12.67 -13.42
N PRO A 10 3.61 12.81 -13.95
CA PRO A 10 2.53 13.54 -13.28
C PRO A 10 2.08 12.79 -12.02
N ASP A 11 1.97 13.53 -10.91
CA ASP A 11 1.19 13.22 -9.70
C ASP A 11 1.06 11.75 -9.28
N ARG A 12 2.19 11.02 -9.20
CA ARG A 12 2.18 9.70 -8.55
C ARG A 12 2.31 9.93 -7.04
N PRO A 13 1.34 9.52 -6.20
CA PRO A 13 1.45 9.72 -4.76
C PRO A 13 2.76 9.13 -4.27
N TYR A 14 3.55 9.96 -3.61
CA TYR A 14 4.81 9.59 -2.98
C TYR A 14 4.55 8.39 -2.06
N SER A 15 5.05 7.21 -2.44
CA SER A 15 4.92 6.05 -1.57
C SER A 15 5.92 6.20 -0.42
N THR A 16 5.47 5.90 0.80
CA THR A 16 6.29 6.00 2.01
C THR A 16 7.61 5.27 1.85
N GLN A 17 7.59 4.13 1.16
CA GLN A 17 8.79 3.35 0.88
C GLN A 17 9.75 3.96 -0.13
N LYS A 18 9.26 4.63 -1.18
CA LYS A 18 10.14 5.37 -2.09
C LYS A 18 10.86 6.47 -1.33
N HIS A 19 10.12 7.21 -0.49
CA HIS A 19 10.73 8.21 0.37
C HIS A 19 11.79 7.59 1.30
N PHE A 20 11.47 6.49 1.99
CA PHE A 20 12.42 5.78 2.84
C PHE A 20 13.63 5.25 2.09
N HIS A 21 13.48 4.84 0.84
CA HIS A 21 14.59 4.42 0.00
C HIS A 21 15.50 5.60 -0.33
N CYS A 22 14.92 6.75 -0.72
CA CYS A 22 15.67 7.98 -0.99
C CYS A 22 16.49 8.48 0.22
N ILE A 23 15.96 8.33 1.44
CA ILE A 23 16.69 8.71 2.67
C ILE A 23 17.52 7.57 3.28
N GLY A 24 17.71 6.46 2.56
CA GLY A 24 18.56 5.34 2.97
C GLY A 24 18.04 4.50 4.14
N LYS A 25 16.76 4.62 4.50
CA LYS A 25 16.12 3.85 5.59
C LYS A 25 15.72 2.44 5.16
N VAL A 26 15.47 2.22 3.87
CA VAL A 26 15.18 0.89 3.30
C VAL A 26 16.01 0.64 2.05
N LYS A 27 16.43 -0.61 1.85
CA LYS A 27 17.26 -1.01 0.70
C LYS A 27 16.49 -0.98 -0.62
N LEU A 28 15.19 -1.23 -0.59
CA LEU A 28 14.35 -1.34 -1.78
C LEU A 28 13.08 -0.52 -1.60
N PRO A 29 12.55 0.11 -2.67
CA PRO A 29 11.31 0.90 -2.64
C PRO A 29 10.03 0.03 -2.76
N PHE A 30 10.11 -1.25 -2.37
CA PHE A 30 9.07 -2.28 -2.60
C PHE A 30 8.45 -2.77 -1.31
N CYS A 31 7.16 -3.16 -1.37
CA CYS A 31 6.42 -3.60 -0.19
C CYS A 31 7.24 -4.66 0.59
N PRO A 32 7.46 -4.49 1.91
CA PRO A 32 8.38 -5.33 2.65
C PRO A 32 7.77 -6.71 2.92
N CYS A 33 6.42 -6.80 2.84
CA CYS A 33 5.64 -7.98 3.11
C CYS A 33 5.56 -8.90 1.88
N CYS A 34 5.21 -8.37 0.70
CA CYS A 34 5.08 -9.18 -0.52
C CYS A 34 6.28 -9.10 -1.46
N LYS A 35 7.18 -8.12 -1.27
CA LYS A 35 8.36 -7.86 -2.12
C LYS A 35 8.05 -7.71 -3.61
N CYS A 36 6.80 -7.39 -3.95
CA CYS A 36 6.42 -7.09 -5.31
C CYS A 36 6.89 -5.68 -5.69
N ASP A 37 7.17 -5.45 -6.97
CA ASP A 37 7.57 -4.15 -7.55
C ASP A 37 6.44 -3.09 -7.56
N VAL A 38 5.56 -3.15 -6.57
CA VAL A 38 4.51 -2.17 -6.32
C VAL A 38 4.87 -1.33 -5.11
N PRO A 39 4.68 -0.01 -5.19
CA PRO A 39 4.90 0.86 -4.04
C PRO A 39 3.96 0.48 -2.89
N GLU A 40 4.50 0.41 -1.68
CA GLU A 40 3.64 0.29 -0.51
C GLU A 40 2.83 1.58 -0.31
N THR A 41 1.51 1.45 -0.46
CA THR A 41 0.51 2.48 -0.18
C THR A 41 -0.51 1.90 0.80
N VAL A 42 -1.30 2.76 1.45
CA VAL A 42 -2.42 2.31 2.29
C VAL A 42 -3.38 1.41 1.50
N PHE A 43 -3.62 1.74 0.22
CA PHE A 43 -4.42 0.91 -0.68
C PHE A 43 -3.77 -0.45 -0.92
N HIS A 44 -2.48 -0.49 -1.24
CA HIS A 44 -1.76 -1.75 -1.41
C HIS A 44 -1.85 -2.60 -0.13
N TYR A 45 -1.50 -2.03 1.02
CA TYR A 45 -1.50 -2.72 2.30
C TYR A 45 -2.89 -3.31 2.64
N LEU A 46 -3.95 -2.51 2.53
CA LEU A 46 -5.30 -2.92 2.93
C LEU A 46 -6.03 -3.77 1.89
N MET A 47 -5.80 -3.54 0.60
CA MET A 47 -6.67 -4.04 -0.48
C MET A 47 -5.99 -5.01 -1.45
N GLU A 48 -4.68 -4.90 -1.65
CA GLU A 48 -4.01 -5.65 -2.74
C GLU A 48 -2.93 -6.62 -2.25
N CYS A 49 -2.18 -6.27 -1.20
CA CYS A 49 -0.99 -6.99 -0.76
C CYS A 49 -1.24 -8.49 -0.61
N PRO A 50 -0.57 -9.35 -1.39
CA PRO A 50 -0.75 -10.80 -1.35
C PRO A 50 -0.42 -11.40 0.00
N ALA A 51 0.59 -10.84 0.69
CA ALA A 51 1.03 -11.30 2.00
C ALA A 51 -0.08 -11.24 3.07
N HIS A 52 -1.06 -10.35 2.89
CA HIS A 52 -2.20 -10.18 3.80
C HIS A 52 -3.51 -10.79 3.25
N CYS A 53 -3.46 -11.59 2.18
CA CYS A 53 -4.67 -12.10 1.51
C CYS A 53 -5.59 -12.89 2.46
N ALA A 54 -5.04 -13.72 3.34
CA ALA A 54 -5.81 -14.51 4.30
C ALA A 54 -6.51 -13.63 5.36
N LEU A 55 -5.77 -12.68 5.94
CA LEU A 55 -6.31 -11.71 6.93
C LEU A 55 -7.37 -10.81 6.28
N ARG A 56 -7.10 -10.35 5.06
CA ARG A 56 -8.02 -9.53 4.27
C ARG A 56 -9.29 -10.30 3.95
N SER A 57 -9.19 -11.58 3.59
CA SER A 57 -10.36 -12.43 3.36
C SER A 57 -11.20 -12.54 4.62
N ARG A 58 -10.59 -12.83 5.78
CA ARG A 58 -11.29 -12.86 7.08
C ARG A 58 -11.98 -11.54 7.41
N MET A 59 -11.29 -10.42 7.20
CA MET A 59 -11.85 -9.08 7.38
C MET A 59 -13.05 -8.85 6.44
N ARG A 60 -12.92 -9.23 5.16
CA ARG A 60 -13.98 -9.11 4.15
C ARG A 60 -15.23 -9.90 4.53
N TRP A 61 -15.08 -11.12 5.07
CA TRP A 61 -16.20 -11.92 5.57
C TRP A 61 -16.94 -11.28 6.74
N LYS A 62 -16.24 -10.52 7.58
CA LYS A 62 -16.82 -9.80 8.73
C LYS A 62 -17.45 -8.46 8.35
N MET A 63 -17.16 -7.94 7.15
CA MET A 63 -17.68 -6.66 6.68
C MET A 63 -18.78 -6.88 5.63
N ALA A 64 -19.83 -6.06 5.69
CA ALA A 64 -20.79 -6.02 4.59
C ALA A 64 -20.08 -5.57 3.31
N ALA A 65 -20.39 -6.18 2.16
CA ALA A 65 -19.75 -5.87 0.87
C ALA A 65 -19.79 -4.36 0.54
N LYS A 66 -20.86 -3.66 0.93
CA LYS A 66 -21.01 -2.20 0.76
C LYS A 66 -19.97 -1.35 1.51
N ASN A 67 -19.32 -1.91 2.53
CA ASN A 67 -18.31 -1.24 3.35
C ASN A 67 -16.88 -1.64 2.94
N TRP A 68 -16.70 -2.34 1.80
CA TRP A 68 -15.40 -2.81 1.32
C TRP A 68 -14.70 -1.76 0.44
N ASN A 69 -14.30 -0.65 1.06
CA ASN A 69 -13.49 0.38 0.43
C ASN A 69 -12.56 1.02 1.47
N VAL A 70 -11.47 1.65 1.01
CA VAL A 70 -10.44 2.22 1.91
C VAL A 70 -11.02 3.26 2.86
N SER A 71 -11.90 4.15 2.40
CA SER A 71 -12.50 5.18 3.25
C SER A 71 -13.32 4.56 4.39
N SER A 72 -14.16 3.57 4.09
CA SER A 72 -14.93 2.84 5.10
C SER A 72 -14.05 2.06 6.06
N LEU A 73 -12.94 1.47 5.57
CA LEU A 73 -11.97 0.76 6.42
C LEU A 73 -11.26 1.70 7.40
N LEU A 74 -10.87 2.88 6.95
CA LEU A 74 -10.14 3.86 7.76
C LEU A 74 -11.04 4.64 8.72
N THR A 75 -12.34 4.78 8.40
CA THR A 75 -13.28 5.56 9.21
C THR A 75 -14.03 4.71 10.24
N ALA A 76 -14.21 3.42 9.98
CA ALA A 76 -14.93 2.53 10.90
C ALA A 76 -14.00 2.01 12.01
N PRO A 77 -14.21 2.39 13.28
CA PRO A 77 -13.38 1.90 14.37
C PRO A 77 -13.49 0.37 14.52
N GLY A 78 -12.35 -0.29 14.71
CA GLY A 78 -12.29 -1.73 14.98
C GLY A 78 -12.43 -2.64 13.76
N THR A 79 -12.45 -2.12 12.53
CA THR A 79 -12.35 -2.94 11.30
C THR A 79 -10.91 -3.42 11.08
N LEU A 80 -9.92 -2.56 11.32
CA LEU A 80 -8.50 -2.88 11.14
C LEU A 80 -7.96 -3.88 12.15
N LYS A 81 -8.66 -4.15 13.25
CA LYS A 81 -8.27 -5.17 14.24
C LYS A 81 -8.20 -6.59 13.66
N TYR A 82 -8.77 -6.81 12.48
CA TYR A 82 -8.70 -8.11 11.81
C TYR A 82 -7.44 -8.25 10.95
N LEU A 83 -6.62 -7.21 10.81
CA LEU A 83 -5.34 -7.21 10.09
C LEU A 83 -4.12 -7.36 11.01
N PHE A 84 -4.30 -7.23 12.33
CA PHE A 84 -3.28 -7.37 13.37
C PHE A 84 -3.75 -8.38 14.43
#